data_AF-A0A7Z0MV11-F1
#
_entry.id   AF-A0A7Z0MV11-F1
#
_cell.length_a   1.000
_cell.length_b   1.000
_cell.length_c   1.000
_cell.angle_alpha   90.00
_cell.angle_beta   90.00
_cell.angle_gamma   90.00
#
_symmetry.space_group_name_H-M   'P 1'
#
loop_
_entity.id
_entity.type
_entity.pdbx_description
1 polymer ?
#
loop_
_entity_poly.entity_id
_entity_poly.type
_entity_poly.pdbx_seq_one_letter_code
_entity_poly.pdbx_strand_id
1 'polypeptide(L)' 'MESRLLEILVCPLCKGQLQHNREQQELICKADKLAFPIRDGIPVMLEAEARELTSPAPDQPTKGTQAA' A
#
# COMPACT_ATOMS: atom_id res chain seq x y z
N MET A 1 -21.67 14.13 14.83
CA MET A 1 -20.21 14.00 14.61
C MET A 1 -20.05 12.76 13.74
N GLU A 2 -20.35 12.90 12.46
CA GLU A 2 -20.33 11.78 11.52
C GLU A 2 -19.25 12.05 10.47
N SER A 3 -18.53 10.99 10.10
CA SER A 3 -17.68 10.88 8.89
C SER A 3 -16.16 11.12 9.05
N ARG A 4 -15.48 10.46 9.99
CA ARG A 4 -14.00 10.25 9.91
C ARG A 4 -13.56 8.78 9.90
N LEU A 5 -14.47 7.85 9.61
CA LEU A 5 -14.19 6.43 9.77
C LEU A 5 -13.44 5.81 8.57
N LEU A 6 -13.33 6.53 7.45
CA LEU A 6 -12.78 6.02 6.17
C LEU A 6 -11.34 6.49 5.87
N GLU A 7 -10.64 7.11 6.83
CA GLU A 7 -9.28 7.66 6.66
C GLU A 7 -8.13 6.69 7.05
N ILE A 8 -8.40 5.40 7.35
CA ILE A 8 -7.55 4.60 8.26
C ILE A 8 -6.93 3.34 7.62
N LEU A 9 -6.55 3.36 6.34
CA LEU A 9 -5.72 2.26 5.78
C LEU A 9 -4.25 2.53 6.06
N VAL A 10 -3.80 2.07 7.23
CA VAL A 10 -2.40 2.12 7.69
C VAL A 10 -1.75 0.75 7.62
N CYS A 11 -0.41 0.70 7.63
CA CYS A 11 0.32 -0.55 7.65
C CYS A 11 -0.08 -1.40 8.87
N PRO A 12 -0.37 -2.71 8.72
CA PRO A 12 -0.73 -3.58 9.84
C PRO A 12 0.41 -3.70 10.87
N LEU A 13 1.66 -3.57 10.42
CA LEU A 13 2.88 -3.76 11.22
C LEU A 13 3.28 -2.46 11.94
N CYS A 14 3.69 -1.43 11.19
CA CYS A 14 4.19 -0.18 11.78
C CYS A 14 3.14 0.91 12.02
N LYS A 15 1.88 0.70 11.61
CA LYS A 15 0.81 1.73 11.60
C LYS A 15 1.14 3.01 10.81
N GLY A 16 2.17 2.95 9.96
CA GLY A 16 2.57 4.04 9.09
C GLY A 16 1.65 4.20 7.87
N GLN A 17 1.87 5.29 7.14
CA GLN A 17 1.14 5.56 5.89
C GLN A 17 1.48 4.52 4.82
N LEU A 18 0.45 4.08 4.09
CA LEU A 18 0.57 3.23 2.92
C LEU A 18 0.42 4.06 1.65
N GLN A 19 1.27 3.80 0.66
CA GLN A 19 1.14 4.37 -0.67
C GLN A 19 0.43 3.38 -1.59
N HIS A 20 -0.71 3.77 -2.15
CA HIS A 20 -1.41 2.93 -3.10
C HIS A 20 -0.76 3.04 -4.48
N ASN A 21 -0.20 1.94 -4.96
CA ASN A 21 0.25 1.77 -6.34
C ASN A 21 -0.88 1.15 -7.18
N ARG A 22 -1.56 1.99 -7.95
CA ARG A 22 -2.67 1.56 -8.83
C ARG A 22 -2.21 0.72 -10.01
N GLU A 23 -0.97 0.91 -10.48
CA GLU A 23 -0.46 0.17 -11.65
C GLU A 23 -0.22 -1.30 -11.30
N GLN A 24 0.33 -1.56 -10.12
CA GLN A 24 0.61 -2.91 -9.64
C GLN A 24 -0.50 -3.47 -8.75
N GLN A 25 -1.52 -2.67 -8.44
CA GLN A 25 -2.57 -3.02 -7.47
C GLN A 25 -1.94 -3.44 -6.13
N GLU A 26 -1.06 -2.61 -5.56
CA GLU A 26 -0.36 -2.90 -4.29
C GLU A 26 -0.42 -1.70 -3.33
N LEU A 27 -0.32 -1.96 -2.03
CA LEU A 27 -0.13 -0.96 -0.98
C LEU A 27 1.31 -1.04 -0.47
N ILE A 28 2.09 0.02 -0.71
CA ILE A 28 3.51 0.08 -0.41
C ILE A 28 3.71 0.74 0.96
N CYS A 29 4.38 0.04 1.87
CA CYS A 29 4.88 0.57 3.13
C CYS A 29 6.39 0.85 3.02
N LYS A 30 6.78 2.13 3.06
CA LYS A 30 8.19 2.54 3.02
C LYS A 30 8.95 2.26 4.32
N ALA A 31 8.28 2.24 5.46
CA ALA A 31 8.90 1.99 6.76
C ALA A 31 9.36 0.54 6.90
N ASP A 32 8.46 -0.40 6.57
CA ASP A 32 8.75 -1.83 6.63
C ASP A 32 9.39 -2.36 5.34
N LYS A 33 9.45 -1.55 4.28
CA LYS A 33 9.92 -1.92 2.94
C LYS A 33 9.14 -3.11 2.34
N LEU A 34 7.83 -3.11 2.54
CA LEU A 34 6.91 -4.16 2.08
C LEU A 34 5.87 -3.58 1.13
N ALA A 35 5.41 -4.40 0.18
CA ALA A 35 4.29 -4.10 -0.70
C ALA A 35 3.21 -5.18 -0.54
N PHE A 36 2.03 -4.78 -0.09
CA PHE A 36 0.88 -5.65 0.12
C PHE A 36 0.00 -5.69 -1.15
N PRO A 37 -0.19 -6.85 -1.79
CA PRO A 37 -0.99 -6.92 -3.01
C PRO A 37 -2.49 -6.72 -2.74
N ILE A 38 -3.21 -6.22 -3.73
CA ILE A 38 -4.66 -6.07 -3.74
C ILE A 38 -5.21 -7.11 -4.72
N ARG A 39 -6.00 -8.05 -4.20
CA ARG A 39 -6.64 -9.12 -4.99
C ARG A 39 -8.15 -8.96 -4.91
N ASP A 40 -8.82 -8.90 -6.06
CA ASP A 40 -10.28 -8.71 -6.13
C ASP A 40 -10.78 -7.44 -5.41
N GLY A 41 -9.94 -6.40 -5.37
CA GLY A 41 -10.23 -5.15 -4.64
C GLY A 41 -10.04 -5.24 -3.12
N ILE A 42 -9.54 -6.37 -2.60
CA ILE A 42 -9.28 -6.61 -1.17
C ILE A 42 -7.77 -6.54 -0.92
N PRO A 43 -7.28 -5.62 -0.05
CA PRO A 43 -5.87 -5.58 0.34
C PRO A 43 -5.48 -6.81 1.16
N VAL A 44 -4.48 -7.57 0.67
CA VAL A 44 -3.92 -8.71 1.38
C VAL A 44 -2.81 -8.21 2.32
N MET A 45 -3.19 -7.83 3.53
CA MET A 45 -2.29 -7.29 4.56
C MET A 45 -1.59 -8.39 5.37
N LEU A 46 -1.07 -9.42 4.69
CA LEU A 46 -0.33 -10.51 5.31
C LEU A 46 1.16 -10.39 4.96
N GLU A 47 2.03 -10.45 5.96
CA GLU A 47 3.48 -10.37 5.76
C GLU A 47 4.00 -11.47 4.81
N ALA A 48 3.49 -12.70 4.93
CA ALA A 48 3.87 -13.82 4.07
C ALA A 48 3.50 -13.63 2.58
N GLU A 49 2.51 -12.78 2.29
CA GLU A 49 2.09 -12.44 0.92
C GLU A 49 2.67 -11.09 0.47
N ALA A 50 3.32 -10.36 1.37
CA ALA A 50 3.89 -9.06 1.08
C ALA A 50 5.20 -9.22 0.31
N ARG A 51 5.37 -8.39 -0.71
CA ARG A 51 6.59 -8.35 -1.51
C ARG A 51 7.60 -7.40 -0.87
N GLU A 52 8.83 -7.87 -0.67
CA GLU A 52 9.91 -7.03 -0.18
C GLU A 52 10.39 -6.05 -1.25
N LEU A 53 10.44 -4.76 -0.91
CA LEU A 53 10.96 -3.69 -1.77
C LEU A 53 12.48 -3.70 -1.88
N THR A 54 13.18 -4.47 -1.03
CA THR A 54 14.65 -4.55 -1.04
C THR A 54 15.18 -5.37 -2.21
N SER A 55 14.33 -6.13 -2.90
CA SER A 55 14.69 -6.79 -4.15
C SER A 55 14.52 -5.78 -5.29
N PRO A 56 15.58 -5.46 -6.07
CA PRO A 56 15.55 -4.41 -7.08
C PRO A 56 14.70 -4.84 -8.28
N ALA A 57 13.38 -4.74 -8.15
CA ALA A 57 12.47 -4.65 -9.29
C ALA A 57 12.39 -3.17 -9.70
N PRO A 58 12.44 -2.87 -11.02
CA PRO A 58 12.64 -1.51 -11.49
C PRO A 58 11.48 -0.62 -11.07
N ASP A 59 11.86 0.43 -10.33
CA ASP A 59 11.13 1.68 -10.14
C ASP A 59 10.45 2.08 -11.46
N GLN A 60 9.13 2.00 -11.52
CA GLN A 60 8.36 2.62 -12.59
C GLN A 60 7.79 3.94 -12.06
N PRO A 61 8.11 5.07 -12.71
CA PRO A 61 7.71 6.38 -12.28
C PRO A 61 6.36 6.73 -12.89
N THR A 62 5.25 6.74 -12.13
CA THR A 62 4.01 7.34 -12.63
C THR A 62 3.26 8.20 -11.61
N LYS A 63 3.35 9.49 -11.88
CA LYS A 63 2.38 10.57 -11.67
C LYS A 63 0.92 10.06 -11.57
N GLY A 64 0.23 10.37 -10.47
CA GLY A 64 -1.19 10.01 -10.33
C GLY A 64 -1.89 10.57 -9.10
N THR A 65 -2.20 11.87 -9.13
CA THR A 65 -3.39 12.51 -8.53
C THR A 65 -4.01 11.85 -7.27
N GLN A 66 -3.73 12.45 -6.12
CA GLN A 66 -4.54 12.28 -4.92
C GLN A 66 -5.90 12.92 -5.22
N ALA A 67 -6.87 12.09 -5.61
CA ALA A 67 -8.20 12.53 -6.03
C ALA A 67 -9.12 12.70 -4.81
N ALA A 68 -9.64 13.93 -4.69
CA ALA A 68 -10.81 14.42 -3.95
C ALA A 68 -10.77 14.41 -2.43
#